data_AF-A0A090G432-F1
#
_entry.id   AF-A0A090G432-F1
#
_cell.length_a   1.000
_cell.length_b   1.000
_cell.length_c   1.000
_cell.angle_alpha   90.00
_cell.angle_beta   90.00
_cell.angle_gamma   90.00
#
_symmetry.space_group_name_H-M   'P 1'
#
loop_
_entity.id
_entity.type
_entity.pdbx_description
1 polymer ?
#
loop_
_entity_poly.entity_id
_entity_poly.type
_entity_poly.pdbx_seq_one_letter_code
_entity_poly.pdbx_strand_id
1 'polypeptide(L)'
;MSLVNAMLRMLAVQALRGSTIAADGVTDSSIEALSSIMSDRQAPVILVRIDEAKCSGQNEGFFVTSGAVTFALDLIVASSVTYQTTDGQTVSQIEIAPTDAGLEFSLDMLDRQWRRVLSDPSNAFTECFRALVAAVGPVKAARGIDPEGGRKHAIRMVEIEIEPVCDPAPGAPLPTVIEAALTKLATVADYRAAVTIMRAELGKGADLTSWQKVQSTLMTTAAVPGMLGVAPPDALPGLVEAVDFDNVGTVINGAETELTVDILPDPDLGGPPDA
;
A
#
# COMPACT_ATOMS: atom_id res chain seq x y z
N MET A 1 -5.16 5.95 -0.46
CA MET A 1 -4.50 5.34 -1.64
C MET A 1 -3.00 5.41 -1.42
N SER A 2 -2.30 4.29 -1.59
CA SER A 2 -0.86 4.12 -1.29
C SER A 2 0.00 4.13 -2.56
N LEU A 3 1.30 4.42 -2.44
CA LEU A 3 2.26 4.34 -3.56
C LEU A 3 2.51 2.88 -3.98
N VAL A 4 2.49 1.92 -3.05
CA VAL A 4 2.50 0.49 -3.36
C VAL A 4 1.34 0.10 -4.27
N ASN A 5 0.14 0.65 -4.06
CA ASN A 5 -0.98 0.39 -4.95
C ASN A 5 -0.73 0.90 -6.38
N ALA A 6 -0.12 2.07 -6.54
CA ALA A 6 0.27 2.55 -7.86
C ALA A 6 1.29 1.61 -8.54
N MET A 7 2.28 1.14 -7.79
CA MET A 7 3.26 0.15 -8.29
C MET A 7 2.61 -1.15 -8.71
N LEU A 8 1.66 -1.68 -7.93
CA LEU A 8 0.92 -2.91 -8.26
C LEU A 8 0.19 -2.79 -9.61
N ARG A 9 -0.50 -1.67 -9.87
CA ARG A 9 -1.15 -1.45 -11.17
C ARG A 9 -0.13 -1.38 -12.30
N MET A 10 0.93 -0.59 -12.13
CA MET A 10 1.99 -0.43 -13.15
C MET A 10 2.67 -1.77 -13.48
N LEU A 11 2.98 -2.58 -12.47
CA LEU A 11 3.58 -3.91 -12.63
C LEU A 11 2.62 -4.88 -13.33
N ALA A 12 1.35 -4.91 -12.93
CA ALA A 12 0.34 -5.75 -13.56
C ALA A 12 0.14 -5.39 -15.04
N VAL A 13 0.09 -4.09 -15.38
CA VAL A 13 0.02 -3.65 -16.78
C VAL A 13 1.21 -4.18 -17.58
N GLN A 14 2.43 -4.04 -17.06
CA GLN A 14 3.64 -4.49 -17.76
C GLN A 14 3.75 -6.02 -17.83
N ALA A 15 3.25 -6.74 -16.83
CA ALA A 15 3.20 -8.19 -16.86
C ALA A 15 2.23 -8.70 -17.93
N LEU A 16 1.04 -8.11 -18.01
CA LEU A 16 -0.06 -8.55 -18.89
C LEU A 16 0.11 -8.10 -20.35
N ARG A 17 0.72 -6.93 -20.58
CA ARG A 17 0.96 -6.39 -21.93
C ARG A 17 1.84 -7.34 -22.74
N GLY A 18 1.43 -7.62 -23.98
CA GLY A 18 2.11 -8.56 -24.88
C GLY A 18 2.04 -10.04 -24.47
N SER A 19 1.50 -10.36 -23.28
CA SER A 19 1.42 -11.72 -22.74
C SER A 19 0.01 -12.34 -22.82
N THR A 20 -0.94 -11.58 -23.35
CA THR A 20 -2.35 -11.95 -23.51
C THR A 20 -2.84 -11.61 -24.92
N ILE A 21 -4.05 -12.07 -25.29
CA ILE A 21 -4.68 -11.70 -26.57
C ILE A 21 -5.05 -10.21 -26.66
N ALA A 22 -5.00 -9.48 -25.54
CA ALA A 22 -5.13 -8.02 -25.56
C ALA A 22 -3.89 -7.32 -26.12
N ALA A 23 -2.74 -8.01 -26.24
CA ALA A 23 -1.49 -7.44 -26.73
C ALA A 23 -1.15 -6.11 -26.03
N ASP A 24 -1.19 -4.99 -26.75
CA ASP A 24 -0.92 -3.65 -26.23
C ASP A 24 -2.14 -2.98 -25.55
N GLY A 25 -3.33 -3.56 -25.69
CA GLY A 25 -4.59 -3.14 -25.08
C GLY A 25 -4.68 -3.39 -23.57
N VAL A 26 -3.60 -3.15 -22.84
CA VAL A 26 -3.56 -3.23 -21.37
C VAL A 26 -3.18 -1.86 -20.81
N THR A 27 -4.03 -1.29 -19.98
CA THR A 27 -3.89 0.09 -19.48
C THR A 27 -4.16 0.22 -17.99
N ASP A 28 -3.55 1.23 -17.37
CA ASP A 28 -3.81 1.65 -15.99
C ASP A 28 -5.01 2.62 -16.00
N SER A 29 -6.11 2.17 -15.38
CA SER A 29 -7.25 2.97 -14.89
C SER A 29 -8.04 3.92 -15.81
N SER A 30 -7.72 4.13 -17.09
CA SER A 30 -8.56 4.94 -18.00
C SER A 30 -8.94 4.25 -19.31
N ILE A 31 -10.25 4.23 -19.58
CA ILE A 31 -10.84 3.84 -20.87
C ILE A 31 -10.59 4.91 -21.94
N GLU A 32 -10.54 6.19 -21.56
CA GLU A 32 -10.37 7.29 -22.51
C GLU A 32 -9.02 7.22 -23.23
N ALA A 33 -7.97 6.78 -22.52
CA ALA A 33 -6.65 6.52 -23.12
C ALA A 33 -6.70 5.44 -24.21
N LEU A 34 -7.63 4.47 -24.12
CA LEU A 34 -7.77 3.40 -25.11
C LEU A 34 -8.26 3.89 -26.46
N SER A 35 -9.12 4.92 -26.49
CA SER A 35 -9.70 5.44 -27.74
C SER A 35 -8.64 5.83 -28.77
N SER A 36 -7.48 6.30 -28.30
CA SER A 36 -6.35 6.76 -29.10
C SER A 36 -5.48 5.64 -29.70
N ILE A 37 -5.54 4.44 -29.11
CA ILE A 37 -4.72 3.28 -29.52
C ILE A 37 -5.54 2.15 -30.15
N MET A 38 -6.88 2.22 -30.06
CA MET A 38 -7.78 1.21 -30.60
C MET A 38 -8.17 1.52 -32.05
N SER A 39 -8.20 0.46 -32.86
CA SER A 39 -8.74 0.50 -34.22
C SER A 39 -10.27 0.52 -34.24
N ASP A 40 -10.82 0.75 -35.43
CA ASP A 40 -12.24 0.51 -35.77
C ASP A 40 -12.65 -0.96 -35.60
N ARG A 41 -11.69 -1.88 -35.62
CA ARG A 41 -11.92 -3.30 -35.32
C ARG A 41 -12.05 -3.57 -33.83
N GLN A 42 -12.98 -4.47 -33.48
CA GLN A 42 -13.09 -5.04 -32.14
C GLN A 42 -11.81 -5.76 -31.71
N ALA A 43 -11.28 -5.37 -30.55
CA ALA A 43 -10.08 -5.92 -29.96
C ALA A 43 -10.27 -6.19 -28.45
N PRO A 44 -9.66 -7.26 -27.91
CA PRO A 44 -9.62 -7.52 -26.48
C PRO A 44 -8.79 -6.45 -25.75
N VAL A 45 -9.24 -6.06 -24.56
CA VAL A 45 -8.63 -5.04 -23.71
C VAL A 45 -8.69 -5.47 -22.25
N ILE A 46 -7.68 -5.08 -21.47
CA ILE A 46 -7.66 -5.24 -20.01
C ILE A 46 -7.43 -3.87 -19.36
N LEU A 47 -8.37 -3.44 -18.52
CA LEU A 47 -8.17 -2.32 -17.61
C LEU A 47 -7.68 -2.84 -16.27
N VAL A 48 -6.61 -2.26 -15.74
CA VAL A 48 -6.09 -2.58 -14.42
C VAL A 48 -6.45 -1.45 -13.45
N ARG A 49 -7.08 -1.79 -12.33
CA ARG A 49 -7.54 -0.83 -11.30
C ARG A 49 -7.23 -1.32 -9.90
N ILE A 50 -7.15 -0.37 -8.97
CA ILE A 50 -7.22 -0.63 -7.53
C ILE A 50 -8.25 0.36 -6.98
N ASP A 51 -9.27 -0.17 -6.33
CA ASP A 51 -10.43 0.59 -5.92
C ASP A 51 -10.43 0.80 -4.39
N GLU A 52 -11.28 0.06 -3.68
CA GLU A 52 -11.44 0.17 -2.25
C GLU A 52 -10.18 -0.27 -1.50
N ALA A 53 -9.84 0.46 -0.44
CA ALA A 53 -8.84 0.07 0.54
C ALA A 53 -9.50 0.01 1.91
N LYS A 54 -9.33 -1.10 2.60
CA LYS A 54 -9.83 -1.37 3.95
C LYS A 54 -8.65 -1.58 4.87
N CYS A 55 -8.55 -0.76 5.91
CA CYS A 55 -7.54 -0.89 6.94
C CYS A 55 -8.21 -1.41 8.21
N SER A 56 -7.64 -2.44 8.84
CA SER A 56 -8.20 -3.08 10.03
C SER A 56 -7.53 -2.62 11.33
N GLY A 57 -6.37 -1.97 11.24
CA GLY A 57 -5.60 -1.49 12.40
C GLY A 57 -6.29 -0.34 13.15
N GLN A 58 -6.32 -0.41 14.48
CA GLN A 58 -6.68 0.71 15.35
C GLN A 58 -5.41 1.30 15.97
N ASN A 59 -5.34 2.63 16.06
CA ASN A 59 -4.23 3.37 16.68
C ASN A 59 -2.85 3.23 16.00
N GLU A 60 -2.80 2.87 14.71
CA GLU A 60 -1.56 2.76 13.92
C GLU A 60 -1.20 4.06 13.17
N GLY A 61 -1.99 5.13 13.35
CA GLY A 61 -1.89 6.36 12.58
C GLY A 61 -2.28 6.17 11.11
N PHE A 62 -1.69 6.96 10.21
CA PHE A 62 -2.01 6.92 8.77
C PHE A 62 -1.14 5.95 7.96
N PHE A 63 -0.03 5.47 8.50
CA PHE A 63 0.86 4.50 7.87
C PHE A 63 0.58 3.11 8.46
N VAL A 64 -0.60 2.58 8.12
CA VAL A 64 -1.09 1.30 8.60
C VAL A 64 -0.14 0.17 8.26
N THR A 65 -0.11 -0.86 9.11
CA THR A 65 0.76 -2.03 8.95
C THR A 65 0.05 -3.22 8.31
N SER A 66 -1.27 -3.15 8.17
CA SER A 66 -2.10 -4.14 7.50
C SER A 66 -3.34 -3.52 6.87
N GLY A 67 -3.76 -4.08 5.74
CA GLY A 67 -4.97 -3.69 5.04
C GLY A 67 -5.18 -4.50 3.78
N ALA A 68 -6.44 -4.60 3.35
CA ALA A 68 -6.83 -5.25 2.11
C ALA A 68 -7.27 -4.20 1.09
N VAL A 69 -6.99 -4.44 -0.18
CA VAL A 69 -7.48 -3.62 -1.29
C VAL A 69 -8.15 -4.48 -2.35
N THR A 70 -9.09 -3.88 -3.09
CA THR A 70 -9.66 -4.53 -4.27
C THR A 70 -8.78 -4.24 -5.48
N PHE A 71 -8.04 -5.25 -5.94
CA PHE A 71 -7.37 -5.25 -7.25
C PHE A 71 -8.35 -5.73 -8.31
N ALA A 72 -8.61 -4.89 -9.31
CA ALA A 72 -9.64 -5.15 -10.31
C ALA A 72 -9.07 -5.22 -11.73
N LEU A 73 -9.63 -6.14 -12.51
CA LEU A 73 -9.37 -6.31 -13.94
C LEU A 73 -10.69 -6.25 -14.70
N ASP A 74 -10.87 -5.23 -15.54
CA ASP A 74 -12.01 -5.21 -16.46
C ASP A 74 -11.56 -5.77 -17.81
N LEU A 75 -12.06 -6.96 -18.14
CA LEU A 75 -11.80 -7.65 -19.40
C LEU A 75 -12.87 -7.23 -20.39
N ILE A 76 -12.47 -6.60 -21.49
CA ILE A 76 -13.41 -5.96 -22.42
C ILE A 76 -13.08 -6.42 -23.84
N VAL A 77 -14.09 -6.61 -24.69
CA VAL A 77 -13.90 -6.60 -26.14
C VAL A 77 -14.60 -5.37 -26.69
N ALA A 78 -13.83 -4.44 -27.22
CA ALA A 78 -14.31 -3.11 -27.60
C ALA A 78 -13.77 -2.71 -28.98
N SER A 79 -14.44 -1.76 -29.64
CA SER A 79 -13.98 -1.09 -30.87
C SER A 79 -13.96 0.43 -30.65
N SER A 80 -13.10 1.15 -31.37
CA SER A 80 -13.13 2.61 -31.40
C SER A 80 -14.00 3.09 -32.56
N VAL A 81 -14.99 3.94 -32.30
CA VAL A 81 -15.85 4.53 -33.33
C VAL A 81 -15.64 6.03 -33.36
N THR A 82 -15.53 6.57 -34.58
CA THR A 82 -15.22 7.99 -34.79
C THR A 82 -16.44 8.72 -35.32
N TYR A 83 -16.82 9.81 -34.67
CA TYR A 83 -17.96 10.65 -35.06
C TYR A 83 -17.50 12.10 -35.28
N GLN A 84 -18.19 12.81 -36.18
CA GLN A 84 -18.02 14.25 -36.34
C GLN A 84 -18.99 14.97 -35.40
N THR A 85 -18.45 15.84 -34.56
CA THR A 85 -19.24 16.74 -33.71
C THR A 85 -19.87 17.85 -34.55
N THR A 86 -20.90 18.50 -34.03
CA THR A 86 -21.56 19.67 -34.65
C THR A 86 -20.59 20.82 -34.95
N ASP A 87 -19.46 20.89 -34.24
CA ASP A 87 -18.43 21.92 -34.41
C ASP A 87 -17.34 21.51 -35.42
N GLY A 88 -17.53 20.38 -36.12
CA GLY A 88 -16.59 19.86 -37.13
C GLY A 88 -15.34 19.18 -36.55
N GLN A 89 -15.30 18.94 -35.23
CA GLN A 89 -14.22 18.17 -34.59
C GLN A 89 -14.51 16.68 -34.67
N THR A 90 -13.48 15.91 -34.98
CA THR A 90 -13.52 14.44 -35.00
C THR A 90 -13.24 13.90 -33.59
N VAL A 91 -14.17 13.14 -33.03
CA VAL A 91 -14.04 12.53 -31.70
C VAL A 91 -14.16 11.02 -31.83
N SER A 92 -13.20 10.29 -31.24
CA SER A 92 -13.23 8.83 -31.16
C SER A 92 -13.76 8.40 -29.79
N GLN A 93 -14.73 7.49 -29.77
CA GLN A 93 -15.34 6.94 -28.57
C GLN A 93 -15.20 5.43 -28.57
N ILE A 94 -15.02 4.84 -27.38
CA ILE A 94 -15.04 3.39 -27.20
C ILE A 94 -16.48 2.89 -27.22
N GLU A 95 -16.75 1.92 -28.09
CA GLU A 95 -18.01 1.18 -28.14
C GLU A 95 -17.79 -0.27 -27.71
N ILE A 96 -18.63 -0.73 -26.76
CA ILE A 96 -18.66 -2.12 -26.31
C ILE A 96 -19.93 -2.76 -26.86
N ALA A 97 -19.78 -3.61 -27.87
CA ALA A 97 -20.92 -4.25 -28.52
C ALA A 97 -21.67 -5.21 -27.57
N PRO A 98 -22.95 -5.49 -27.84
CA PRO A 98 -23.65 -6.63 -27.25
C PRO A 98 -22.86 -7.92 -27.47
N THR A 99 -22.81 -8.78 -26.45
CA THR A 99 -22.00 -10.00 -26.50
C THR A 99 -22.58 -11.06 -27.46
N ASP A 100 -21.70 -11.85 -28.06
CA ASP A 100 -22.01 -13.06 -28.84
C ASP A 100 -21.07 -14.22 -28.45
N ALA A 101 -21.25 -15.42 -29.01
CA ALA A 101 -20.44 -16.58 -28.64
C ALA A 101 -18.92 -16.41 -28.86
N GLY A 102 -18.51 -15.65 -29.88
CA GLY A 102 -17.09 -15.38 -30.15
C GLY A 102 -16.49 -14.37 -29.17
N LEU A 103 -17.27 -13.36 -28.81
CA LEU A 103 -16.89 -12.38 -27.78
C LEU A 103 -16.79 -13.04 -26.41
N GLU A 104 -17.70 -13.95 -26.08
CA GLU A 104 -17.64 -14.76 -24.85
C GLU A 104 -16.38 -15.61 -24.77
N PHE A 105 -16.03 -16.31 -25.86
CA PHE A 105 -14.80 -17.08 -25.94
C PHE A 105 -13.56 -16.19 -25.71
N SER A 106 -13.58 -14.97 -26.25
CA SER A 106 -12.49 -14.00 -26.05
C SER A 106 -12.36 -13.59 -24.59
N LEU A 107 -13.48 -13.34 -23.89
CA LEU A 107 -13.49 -13.05 -22.45
C LEU A 107 -13.00 -14.24 -21.61
N ASP A 108 -13.37 -15.47 -21.96
CA ASP A 108 -12.90 -16.68 -21.29
C ASP A 108 -11.40 -16.91 -21.50
N MET A 109 -10.90 -16.60 -22.69
CA MET A 109 -9.47 -16.63 -22.99
C MET A 109 -8.72 -15.59 -22.15
N LEU A 110 -9.20 -14.34 -22.11
CA LEU A 110 -8.61 -13.31 -21.25
C LEU A 110 -8.60 -13.74 -19.78
N ASP A 111 -9.71 -14.32 -19.29
CA ASP A 111 -9.82 -14.78 -17.90
C ASP A 111 -8.75 -15.83 -17.56
N ARG A 112 -8.57 -16.81 -18.45
CA ARG A 112 -7.54 -17.84 -18.29
C ARG A 112 -6.12 -17.25 -18.36
N GLN A 113 -5.91 -16.28 -19.24
CA GLN A 113 -4.58 -15.72 -19.53
C GLN A 113 -4.08 -14.80 -18.44
N TRP A 114 -4.90 -13.91 -17.88
CA TRP A 114 -4.43 -13.03 -16.79
C TRP A 114 -3.97 -13.86 -15.58
N ARG A 115 -4.72 -14.92 -15.23
CA ARG A 115 -4.36 -15.86 -14.15
C ARG A 115 -3.02 -16.54 -14.42
N ARG A 116 -2.81 -17.01 -15.65
CA ARG A 116 -1.54 -17.64 -16.06
C ARG A 116 -0.38 -16.67 -15.92
N VAL A 117 -0.54 -15.44 -16.44
CA VAL A 117 0.53 -14.45 -16.51
C VAL A 117 0.90 -13.92 -15.13
N LEU A 118 -0.08 -13.59 -14.28
CA LEU A 118 0.18 -13.13 -12.91
C LEU A 118 0.63 -14.26 -11.96
N SER A 119 0.65 -15.50 -12.43
CA SER A 119 1.23 -16.66 -11.72
C SER A 119 2.53 -17.16 -12.33
N ASP A 120 3.05 -16.52 -13.39
CA ASP A 120 4.22 -16.98 -14.12
C ASP A 120 5.52 -16.56 -13.40
N PRO A 121 6.30 -17.52 -12.85
CA PRO A 121 7.54 -17.20 -12.14
C PRO A 121 8.67 -16.73 -13.05
N SER A 122 8.53 -16.90 -14.38
CA SER A 122 9.53 -16.44 -15.35
C SER A 122 9.31 -14.98 -15.78
N ASN A 123 8.15 -14.40 -15.46
CA ASN A 123 7.87 -13.01 -15.77
C ASN A 123 8.38 -12.10 -14.63
N ALA A 124 9.43 -11.34 -14.93
CA ALA A 124 10.08 -10.48 -13.93
C ALA A 124 9.19 -9.36 -13.37
N PHE A 125 8.18 -8.88 -14.12
CA PHE A 125 7.20 -7.93 -13.59
C PHE A 125 6.21 -8.62 -12.66
N THR A 126 5.77 -9.83 -13.03
CA THR A 126 4.95 -10.69 -12.16
C THR A 126 5.67 -11.00 -10.86
N GLU A 127 6.96 -11.34 -10.87
CA GLU A 127 7.71 -11.60 -9.64
C GLU A 127 7.73 -10.40 -8.68
N CYS A 128 7.92 -9.19 -9.21
CA CYS A 128 7.83 -7.97 -8.38
C CYS A 128 6.40 -7.73 -7.87
N PHE A 129 5.39 -7.99 -8.70
CA PHE A 129 3.98 -7.88 -8.30
C PHE A 129 3.68 -8.84 -7.13
N ARG A 130 4.03 -10.12 -7.26
CA ARG A 130 3.81 -11.13 -6.22
C ARG A 130 4.58 -10.81 -4.94
N ALA A 131 5.78 -10.25 -5.03
CA ALA A 131 6.56 -9.84 -3.87
C ALA A 131 5.91 -8.69 -3.07
N LEU A 132 5.05 -7.89 -3.70
CA LEU A 132 4.28 -6.81 -3.06
C LEU A 132 2.91 -7.26 -2.55
N VAL A 133 2.48 -8.49 -2.84
CA VAL A 133 1.18 -9.04 -2.41
C VAL A 133 1.42 -10.10 -1.34
N ALA A 134 1.13 -9.76 -0.09
CA ALA A 134 1.28 -10.65 1.06
C ALA A 134 0.24 -11.78 1.08
N ALA A 135 -1.00 -11.48 0.67
CA ALA A 135 -2.08 -12.46 0.58
C ALA A 135 -3.03 -12.17 -0.58
N VAL A 136 -3.64 -13.23 -1.10
CA VAL A 136 -4.71 -13.16 -2.11
C VAL A 136 -5.97 -13.76 -1.51
N GLY A 137 -7.01 -12.94 -1.42
CA GLY A 137 -8.33 -13.30 -0.93
C GLY A 137 -9.28 -13.77 -2.03
N PRO A 138 -10.60 -13.62 -1.83
CA PRO A 138 -11.60 -14.05 -2.79
C PRO A 138 -11.46 -13.37 -4.15
N VAL A 139 -11.71 -14.15 -5.21
CA VAL A 139 -11.83 -13.65 -6.58
C VAL A 139 -13.30 -13.67 -6.98
N LYS A 140 -13.86 -12.51 -7.30
CA LYS A 140 -15.21 -12.34 -7.82
C LYS A 140 -15.14 -11.95 -9.28
N ALA A 141 -16.05 -12.46 -10.09
CA ALA A 141 -16.18 -12.07 -11.48
C ALA A 141 -17.65 -11.83 -11.80
N ALA A 142 -17.96 -10.65 -12.33
CA ALA A 142 -19.29 -10.26 -12.76
C ALA A 142 -19.28 -9.90 -14.24
N ARG A 143 -20.41 -10.11 -14.91
CA ARG A 143 -20.63 -9.66 -16.29
C ARG A 143 -21.17 -8.23 -16.26
N GLY A 144 -20.68 -7.36 -17.14
CA GLY A 144 -21.29 -6.05 -17.30
C GLY A 144 -22.65 -6.18 -17.99
N ILE A 145 -23.66 -5.57 -17.39
CA ILE A 145 -25.04 -5.52 -17.87
C ILE A 145 -25.39 -4.05 -18.07
N ASP A 146 -26.02 -3.75 -19.18
CA ASP A 146 -26.61 -2.43 -19.44
C ASP A 146 -27.67 -2.09 -18.37
N PRO A 147 -27.53 -0.97 -17.63
CA PRO A 147 -28.53 -0.54 -16.66
C PRO A 147 -29.91 -0.26 -17.26
N GLU A 148 -29.99 0.17 -18.52
CA GLU A 148 -31.24 0.60 -19.15
C GLU A 148 -31.93 -0.52 -19.95
N GLY A 149 -31.15 -1.32 -20.70
CA GLY A 149 -31.68 -2.37 -21.58
C GLY A 149 -31.55 -3.80 -21.04
N GLY A 150 -30.82 -4.04 -19.95
CA GLY A 150 -30.55 -5.37 -19.40
C GLY A 150 -29.74 -6.28 -20.32
N ARG A 151 -29.21 -5.77 -21.43
CA ARG A 151 -28.41 -6.53 -22.40
C ARG A 151 -26.99 -6.70 -21.87
N LYS A 152 -26.41 -7.88 -22.12
CA LYS A 152 -25.03 -8.19 -21.73
C LYS A 152 -24.07 -7.60 -22.74
N HIS A 153 -23.10 -6.84 -22.25
CA HIS A 153 -22.00 -6.34 -23.04
C HIS A 153 -20.82 -7.30 -22.97
N ALA A 154 -19.90 -7.21 -23.94
CA ALA A 154 -18.66 -7.99 -23.95
C ALA A 154 -17.65 -7.45 -22.92
N ILE A 155 -18.05 -7.46 -21.64
CA ILE A 155 -17.24 -7.01 -20.50
C ILE A 155 -17.41 -7.98 -19.31
N ARG A 156 -16.29 -8.26 -18.65
CA ARG A 156 -16.21 -9.01 -17.39
C ARG A 156 -15.37 -8.22 -16.40
N MET A 157 -15.99 -7.85 -15.29
CA MET A 157 -15.35 -7.16 -14.18
C MET A 157 -14.87 -8.21 -13.18
N VAL A 158 -13.57 -8.31 -12.98
CA VAL A 158 -12.94 -9.22 -12.03
C VAL A 158 -12.44 -8.39 -10.86
N GLU A 159 -12.83 -8.76 -9.65
CA GLU A 159 -12.38 -8.14 -8.41
C GLU A 159 -11.66 -9.19 -7.57
N ILE A 160 -10.46 -8.83 -7.10
CA ILE A 160 -9.58 -9.69 -6.34
C ILE A 160 -9.23 -8.93 -5.07
N GLU A 161 -9.59 -9.49 -3.92
CA GLU A 161 -9.10 -8.97 -2.66
C GLU A 161 -7.62 -9.34 -2.52
N ILE A 162 -6.74 -8.37 -2.28
CA ILE A 162 -5.32 -8.61 -2.01
C ILE A 162 -4.89 -7.82 -0.78
N GLU A 163 -3.90 -8.36 -0.06
CA GLU A 163 -3.21 -7.64 1.01
C GLU A 163 -1.85 -7.17 0.50
N PRO A 164 -1.69 -5.90 0.12
CA PRO A 164 -0.41 -5.38 -0.32
C PRO A 164 0.53 -5.12 0.85
N VAL A 165 1.84 -5.14 0.59
CA VAL A 165 2.83 -4.56 1.50
C VAL A 165 2.50 -3.08 1.73
N CYS A 166 2.55 -2.61 2.96
CA CYS A 166 2.19 -1.24 3.28
C CYS A 166 3.30 -0.24 2.92
N ASP A 167 2.90 1.01 2.67
CA ASP A 167 3.86 2.10 2.47
C ASP A 167 4.67 2.29 3.78
N PRO A 168 6.01 2.42 3.70
CA PRO A 168 6.81 2.73 4.88
C PRO A 168 6.43 4.08 5.46
N ALA A 169 6.37 4.17 6.78
CA ALA A 169 6.20 5.45 7.47
C ALA A 169 7.40 6.39 7.22
N PRO A 170 7.23 7.72 7.33
CA PRO A 170 8.31 8.68 7.16
C PRO A 170 9.52 8.35 8.04
N GLY A 171 10.71 8.32 7.44
CA GLY A 171 11.95 7.99 8.12
C GLY A 171 12.18 6.51 8.43
N ALA A 172 11.24 5.62 8.07
CA ALA A 172 11.47 4.18 8.08
C ALA A 172 12.37 3.77 6.90
N PRO A 173 13.18 2.69 7.05
CA PRO A 173 13.97 2.17 5.94
C PRO A 173 13.05 1.65 4.83
N LEU A 174 13.44 1.87 3.58
CA LEU A 174 12.70 1.37 2.42
C LEU A 174 12.80 -0.17 2.34
N PRO A 175 11.68 -0.92 2.35
CA PRO A 175 11.69 -2.36 2.20
C PRO A 175 12.32 -2.81 0.87
N THR A 176 13.09 -3.90 0.90
CA THR A 176 13.80 -4.42 -0.28
C THR A 176 12.87 -4.80 -1.42
N VAL A 177 11.67 -5.32 -1.11
CA VAL A 177 10.64 -5.67 -2.11
C VAL A 177 10.10 -4.44 -2.83
N ILE A 178 9.96 -3.30 -2.13
CA ILE A 178 9.54 -2.03 -2.72
C ILE A 178 10.66 -1.47 -3.61
N GLU A 179 11.90 -1.48 -3.14
CA GLU A 179 13.04 -0.99 -3.93
C GLU A 179 13.28 -1.85 -5.19
N ALA A 180 13.09 -3.17 -5.11
CA ALA A 180 13.15 -4.06 -6.26
C ALA A 180 12.06 -3.75 -7.29
N ALA A 181 10.82 -3.50 -6.84
CA ALA A 181 9.73 -3.09 -7.70
C ALA A 181 9.99 -1.74 -8.39
N LEU A 182 10.45 -0.73 -7.65
CA LEU A 182 10.82 0.59 -8.20
C LEU A 182 11.96 0.46 -9.23
N THR A 183 12.98 -0.34 -8.92
CA THR A 183 14.08 -0.62 -9.84
C THR A 183 13.59 -1.29 -11.12
N LYS A 184 12.66 -2.25 -11.02
CA LYS A 184 12.08 -2.92 -12.17
C LYS A 184 11.23 -1.95 -13.00
N LEU A 185 10.39 -1.13 -12.37
CA LEU A 185 9.57 -0.12 -13.05
C LEU A 185 10.42 0.96 -13.74
N ALA A 186 11.58 1.33 -13.20
CA ALA A 186 12.50 2.28 -13.83
C ALA A 186 13.04 1.81 -15.20
N THR A 187 12.95 0.51 -15.49
CA THR A 187 13.34 -0.04 -16.80
C THR A 187 12.34 0.35 -17.90
N VAL A 188 11.11 0.73 -17.54
CA VAL A 188 10.06 1.18 -18.45
C VAL A 188 10.16 2.69 -18.62
N ALA A 189 10.35 3.16 -19.86
CA ALA A 189 10.58 4.57 -20.16
C ALA A 189 9.48 5.49 -19.58
N ASP A 190 8.22 5.11 -19.79
CA ASP A 190 7.04 5.90 -19.37
C ASP A 190 6.93 6.06 -17.85
N TYR A 191 7.53 5.16 -17.07
CA TYR A 191 7.44 5.19 -15.61
C TYR A 191 8.64 5.85 -14.93
N ARG A 192 9.70 6.21 -15.65
CA ARG A 192 10.94 6.75 -15.04
C ARG A 192 10.71 8.00 -14.18
N ALA A 193 9.90 8.93 -14.68
CA ALA A 193 9.58 10.15 -13.94
C ALA A 193 8.77 9.84 -12.68
N ALA A 194 7.75 8.98 -12.81
CA ALA A 194 6.93 8.55 -11.68
C ALA A 194 7.76 7.82 -10.61
N VAL A 195 8.66 6.91 -11.01
CA VAL A 195 9.56 6.20 -10.10
C VAL A 195 10.49 7.15 -9.35
N THR A 196 10.99 8.20 -10.02
CA THR A 196 11.82 9.22 -9.36
C THR A 196 11.05 9.95 -8.27
N ILE A 197 9.80 10.34 -8.55
CA ILE A 197 8.91 10.99 -7.58
C ILE A 197 8.57 10.04 -6.43
N MET A 198 8.22 8.78 -6.73
CA MET A 198 7.90 7.77 -5.71
C MET A 198 9.08 7.54 -4.75
N ARG A 199 10.31 7.39 -5.27
CA ARG A 199 11.50 7.26 -4.43
C ARG A 199 11.73 8.48 -3.54
N ALA A 200 11.55 9.68 -4.08
CA ALA A 200 11.70 10.90 -3.31
C ALA A 200 10.67 10.99 -2.17
N GLU A 201 9.42 10.61 -2.42
CA GLU A 201 8.37 10.59 -1.42
C GLU A 201 8.62 9.54 -0.33
N LEU A 202 8.92 8.30 -0.73
CA LEU A 202 9.18 7.19 0.18
C LEU A 202 10.45 7.41 1.03
N GLY A 203 11.38 8.25 0.57
CA GLY A 203 12.59 8.62 1.29
C GLY A 203 12.41 9.78 2.29
N LYS A 204 11.24 10.42 2.37
CA LYS A 204 11.02 11.54 3.29
C LYS A 204 11.12 11.12 4.75
N GLY A 205 11.62 12.03 5.57
CA GLY A 205 11.76 11.84 7.01
C GLY A 205 13.03 11.08 7.41
N ALA A 206 13.97 10.87 6.49
CA ALA A 206 15.28 10.28 6.80
C ALA A 206 16.06 11.09 7.86
N ASP A 207 15.81 12.39 7.94
CA ASP A 207 16.37 13.35 8.88
C ASP A 207 15.61 13.45 10.21
N LEU A 208 14.46 12.78 10.35
CA LEU A 208 13.71 12.75 11.60
C LEU A 208 14.50 12.02 12.68
N THR A 209 14.46 12.58 13.89
CA THR A 209 14.95 11.89 15.09
C THR A 209 14.03 10.72 15.45
N SER A 210 14.52 9.78 16.26
CA SER A 210 13.75 8.58 16.63
C SER A 210 12.38 8.89 17.23
N TRP A 211 12.28 9.92 18.08
CA TRP A 211 11.01 10.32 18.70
C TRP A 211 10.05 10.98 17.72
N GLN A 212 10.57 11.73 16.74
CA GLN A 212 9.76 12.33 15.68
C GLN A 212 9.20 11.25 14.75
N LYS A 213 9.93 10.16 14.49
CA LYS A 213 9.43 9.00 13.75
C LYS A 213 8.25 8.35 14.48
N VAL A 214 8.36 8.15 15.79
CA VAL A 214 7.23 7.65 16.61
C VAL A 214 6.04 8.60 16.53
N GLN A 215 6.29 9.90 16.66
CA GLN A 215 5.26 10.93 16.56
C GLN A 215 4.51 10.88 15.22
N SER A 216 5.25 10.84 14.10
CA SER A 216 4.68 10.82 12.76
C SER A 216 3.92 9.54 12.46
N THR A 217 4.46 8.39 12.88
CA THR A 217 3.83 7.08 12.65
C THR A 217 2.50 6.98 13.40
N LEU A 218 2.48 7.35 14.69
CA LEU A 218 1.29 7.24 15.53
C LEU A 218 0.29 8.39 15.33
N MET A 219 0.61 9.40 14.52
CA MET A 219 -0.19 10.61 14.33
C MET A 219 -0.46 11.34 15.66
N THR A 220 0.58 11.54 16.46
CA THR A 220 0.45 12.14 17.80
C THR A 220 1.07 13.54 17.90
N THR A 221 0.78 14.25 19.00
CA THR A 221 1.47 15.50 19.35
C THR A 221 2.77 15.19 20.07
N ALA A 222 3.69 16.16 20.19
CA ALA A 222 4.98 15.99 20.85
C ALA A 222 4.88 15.55 22.33
N ALA A 223 3.73 15.79 22.99
CA ALA A 223 3.48 15.33 24.34
C ALA A 223 3.47 13.80 24.46
N VAL A 224 2.94 13.08 23.46
CA VAL A 224 2.79 11.62 23.55
C VAL A 224 4.14 10.89 23.49
N PRO A 225 5.06 11.18 22.54
CA PRO A 225 6.42 10.66 22.60
C PRO A 225 7.13 10.92 23.93
N GLY A 226 6.88 12.07 24.56
CA GLY A 226 7.39 12.35 25.89
C GLY A 226 6.78 11.47 26.98
N MET A 227 5.46 11.29 26.99
CA MET A 227 4.78 10.37 27.92
C MET A 227 5.21 8.91 27.74
N LEU A 228 5.58 8.52 26.51
CA LEU A 228 6.14 7.21 26.20
C LEU A 228 7.62 7.07 26.58
N GLY A 229 8.27 8.15 27.05
CA GLY A 229 9.69 8.15 27.41
C GLY A 229 10.65 8.03 26.22
N VAL A 230 10.17 8.28 24.99
CA VAL A 230 11.00 8.19 23.77
C VAL A 230 11.50 9.56 23.31
N ALA A 231 10.85 10.66 23.72
CA ALA A 231 11.33 12.02 23.48
C ALA A 231 12.34 12.47 24.54
N PRO A 232 13.29 13.37 24.21
CA PRO A 232 14.21 13.92 25.19
C PRO A 232 13.45 14.66 26.32
N PRO A 233 14.00 14.71 27.54
CA PRO A 233 13.35 15.33 28.70
C PRO A 233 12.88 16.77 28.43
N ASP A 234 13.69 17.54 27.70
CA ASP A 234 13.41 18.94 27.36
C ASP A 234 12.25 19.12 26.37
N ALA A 235 11.78 18.04 25.71
CA ALA A 235 10.62 18.07 24.82
C ALA A 235 9.28 18.08 25.59
N LEU A 236 9.31 17.89 26.91
CA LEU A 236 8.15 17.95 27.80
C LEU A 236 8.30 19.11 28.80
N PRO A 237 7.90 20.34 28.45
CA PRO A 237 7.80 21.40 29.45
C PRO A 237 6.77 21.01 30.51
N GLY A 238 7.23 20.70 31.73
CA GLY A 238 6.40 20.47 32.92
C GLY A 238 6.23 19.03 33.40
N LEU A 239 6.94 18.04 32.82
CA LEU A 239 6.88 16.62 33.26
C LEU A 239 8.22 16.06 33.77
N VAL A 240 9.29 16.86 33.73
CA VAL A 240 10.59 16.48 34.30
C VAL A 240 10.65 16.98 35.74
N GLU A 241 10.28 16.14 36.69
CA GLU A 241 10.75 16.32 38.06
C GLU A 241 12.21 15.90 38.06
N ALA A 242 13.12 16.85 38.19
CA ALA A 242 14.54 16.56 38.29
C ALA A 242 14.77 15.80 39.60
N VAL A 243 14.91 14.48 39.53
CA VAL A 243 15.40 13.69 40.65
C VAL A 243 16.91 13.85 40.68
N ASP A 244 17.38 14.75 41.54
CA ASP A 244 18.79 14.90 41.82
C ASP A 244 19.24 13.65 42.60
N PHE A 245 20.14 12.86 41.99
CA PHE A 245 20.79 11.78 42.72
C PHE A 245 21.95 12.38 43.48
N ASP A 246 21.69 12.79 44.72
CA ASP A 246 22.78 13.07 45.65
C ASP A 246 23.64 11.81 45.78
N ASN A 247 24.93 11.97 45.55
CA ASN A 247 25.90 10.93 45.88
C ASN A 247 25.71 10.59 47.37
N VAL A 248 25.35 9.33 47.61
CA VAL A 248 24.95 8.71 48.89
C VAL A 248 23.43 8.68 49.09
N GLY A 249 22.86 7.49 48.89
CA GLY A 249 21.44 7.25 48.80
C GLY A 249 20.63 7.72 50.01
N THR A 250 19.66 8.60 49.76
CA THR A 250 18.42 8.71 50.53
C THR A 250 17.36 9.31 49.61
N VAL A 251 16.24 8.61 49.40
CA VAL A 251 15.07 9.18 48.71
C VAL A 251 14.30 10.02 49.73
N ILE A 252 14.24 11.33 49.52
CA ILE A 252 13.41 12.23 50.34
C ILE A 252 12.13 12.53 49.56
N ASN A 253 11.05 11.84 49.90
CA ASN A 253 9.70 12.31 49.56
C ASN A 253 9.27 13.29 50.66
N GLY A 254 8.83 14.48 50.27
CA GLY A 254 8.56 15.64 51.14
C GLY A 254 7.45 15.47 52.19
N ALA A 255 7.71 14.67 53.22
CA ALA A 255 7.07 14.76 54.52
C ALA A 255 8.17 14.69 55.58
N GLU A 256 8.34 15.77 56.35
CA GLU A 256 9.20 15.77 57.53
C GLU A 256 8.83 14.59 58.42
N THR A 257 9.68 13.58 58.44
CA THR A 257 9.63 12.53 59.45
C THR A 257 10.86 12.76 60.31
N GLU A 258 10.65 13.26 61.53
CA GLU A 258 11.70 13.35 62.54
C GLU A 258 12.32 11.96 62.73
N LEU A 259 13.65 11.89 62.60
CA LEU A 259 14.44 10.72 62.96
C LEU A 259 14.40 10.55 64.48
N THR A 260 13.52 9.68 64.98
CA THR A 260 13.70 9.13 66.32
C THR A 260 14.87 8.15 66.30
N VAL A 261 15.91 8.52 67.02
CA VAL A 261 17.10 7.71 67.28
C VAL A 261 16.72 6.57 68.20
N ASP A 262 16.23 5.45 67.67
CA ASP A 262 16.12 4.19 68.42
C ASP A 262 15.94 2.99 67.48
N ILE A 263 17.02 2.62 66.78
CA ILE A 263 17.22 1.24 66.33
C ILE A 263 18.70 0.91 66.51
N LEU A 264 19.11 0.66 67.75
CA LEU A 264 20.31 -0.13 68.01
C LEU A 264 19.96 -1.61 67.82
N PRO A 265 20.83 -2.43 67.21
CA PRO A 265 20.63 -3.87 67.13
C PRO A 265 20.81 -4.49 68.53
N ASP A 266 19.90 -5.41 68.87
CA ASP A 266 19.88 -6.24 70.07
C ASP A 266 21.24 -6.96 70.28
N PRO A 267 21.94 -6.78 71.42
CA PRO A 267 23.28 -7.31 71.62
C PRO A 267 23.35 -8.79 72.05
N ASP A 268 22.25 -9.55 72.05
CA ASP A 268 22.19 -10.85 72.77
C ASP A 268 21.96 -12.11 71.91
N LEU A 269 22.49 -12.16 70.68
CA LEU A 269 22.63 -13.43 69.95
C LEU A 269 24.10 -13.80 69.74
N GLY A 270 24.73 -14.19 70.86
CA GLY A 270 26.01 -14.89 70.87
C GLY A 270 25.88 -16.38 70.53
N GLY A 271 26.81 -16.87 69.71
CA GLY A 271 27.06 -18.31 69.48
C GLY A 271 28.17 -18.49 68.43
N PRO A 272 29.29 -19.18 68.74
CA PRO A 272 30.58 -18.96 68.09
C PRO A 272 30.80 -19.74 66.79
N PRO A 273 31.84 -19.36 66.01
CA PRO A 273 32.35 -20.12 64.87
C PRO A 273 33.23 -21.29 65.36
N ASP A 274 33.27 -22.40 64.62
CA ASP A 274 34.51 -23.08 64.21
C ASP A 274 34.25 -24.44 63.54
N ALA A 275 35.17 -24.74 62.59
CA ALA A 275 35.44 -26.00 61.87
C ALA A 275 34.65 -26.30 60.58
#